data_AF-A0A933HMI1-F1
#
_entry.id   AF-A0A933HMI1-F1
#
_cell.length_a   1.000
_cell.length_b   1.000
_cell.length_c   1.000
_cell.angle_alpha   90.00
_cell.angle_beta   90.00
_cell.angle_gamma   90.00
#
_symmetry.space_group_name_H-M   'P 1'
#
loop_
_entity.id
_entity.type
_entity.pdbx_description
1 polymer ?
#
loop_
_entity_poly.entity_id
_entity_poly.type
_entity_poly.pdbx_seq_one_letter_code
_entity_poly.pdbx_strand_id
1 'polypeptide(L)'
;MPAKTLRRALKLVQESRADPLEILATTANVIQHAQFVTLDLRRIRTVARVLSLRPVPVPGWNFEYHFCDGTARTVMYVFLLDALNFSFWGDPKWCVQYVRSDLDGYWALAAALKRAAERDASFLDAENLAALAPETLARVLRGNVEIPLFVERWRNVQELGRVLRDHFGGSAARLVEQANGDAAQLARLVAQNVSSFNDTTLYKGRAVNFFKRAQILAGDLYGSFGGEKWGAFHNLQDLTAFADYKLPQILRAWGILNYAPELARRVDRKIPLAKDSPHEIEIRAAMVWAVELLRHALAQHDRVLNSVQMDWFLWQSSQATIKGMKPYHRVRTIYY
;
A
#
# COMPACT_ATOMS: atom_id res chain seq x y z
N MET A 1 -10.40 -27.19 -2.39
CA MET A 1 -10.29 -27.22 -3.87
C MET A 1 -8.99 -27.90 -4.24
N PRO A 2 -8.90 -28.65 -5.35
CA PRO A 2 -7.65 -29.35 -5.66
C PRO A 2 -6.56 -28.33 -5.99
N ALA A 3 -5.40 -28.44 -5.32
CA ALA A 3 -4.24 -27.56 -5.47
C ALA A 3 -3.81 -27.36 -6.95
N LYS A 4 -4.10 -28.34 -7.81
CA LYS A 4 -3.90 -28.28 -9.27
C LYS A 4 -4.64 -27.10 -9.93
N THR A 5 -5.86 -26.80 -9.50
CA THR A 5 -6.67 -25.72 -10.08
C THR A 5 -6.11 -24.34 -9.72
N LEU A 6 -5.68 -24.16 -8.47
CA LEU A 6 -5.04 -22.91 -8.05
C LEU A 6 -3.73 -22.71 -8.80
N ARG A 7 -2.83 -23.70 -8.82
CA ARG A 7 -1.54 -23.61 -9.54
C ARG A 7 -1.71 -23.22 -11.01
N ARG A 8 -2.69 -23.81 -11.70
CA ARG A 8 -3.00 -23.45 -13.09
C ARG A 8 -3.45 -21.99 -13.21
N ALA A 9 -4.31 -21.52 -12.32
CA ALA A 9 -4.77 -20.13 -12.33
C ALA A 9 -3.63 -19.13 -12.05
N LEU A 10 -2.73 -19.44 -11.11
CA LEU A 10 -1.56 -18.62 -10.82
C LEU A 10 -0.64 -18.53 -12.05
N LYS A 11 -0.35 -19.69 -12.66
CA LYS A 11 0.52 -19.78 -13.84
C LYS A 11 -0.03 -18.97 -15.02
N LEU A 12 -1.34 -19.06 -15.30
CA LEU A 12 -1.99 -18.27 -16.36
C LEU A 12 -1.81 -16.76 -16.17
N VAL A 13 -1.91 -16.28 -14.92
CA VAL A 13 -1.70 -14.85 -14.62
C VAL A 13 -0.23 -14.47 -14.80
N GLN A 14 0.70 -15.29 -14.30
CA GLN A 14 2.15 -15.07 -14.45
C GLN A 14 2.60 -15.03 -15.90
N GLU A 15 2.02 -15.86 -16.76
CA GLU A 15 2.34 -15.87 -18.20
C GLU A 15 1.71 -14.68 -18.95
N SER A 16 0.73 -14.00 -18.36
CA SER A 16 -0.03 -12.92 -19.02
C SER A 16 0.53 -11.51 -18.84
N ARG A 17 1.56 -11.32 -18.01
CA ARG A 17 2.13 -9.99 -17.71
C ARG A 17 3.54 -10.07 -17.16
N ALA A 18 4.24 -8.94 -17.17
CA ALA A 18 5.51 -8.80 -16.50
C ALA A 18 5.37 -8.78 -14.96
N ASP A 19 6.42 -9.19 -14.28
CA ASP A 19 6.60 -9.12 -12.83
C ASP A 19 8.01 -8.61 -12.51
N PRO A 20 8.34 -7.37 -12.90
CA PRO A 20 9.69 -6.82 -12.79
C PRO A 20 10.19 -6.69 -11.35
N LEU A 21 9.31 -6.73 -10.34
CA LEU A 21 9.65 -6.70 -8.91
C LEU A 21 9.68 -8.10 -8.26
N GLU A 22 9.41 -9.16 -9.04
CA GLU A 22 9.31 -10.55 -8.59
C GLU A 22 8.28 -10.77 -7.47
N ILE A 23 7.28 -9.90 -7.36
CA ILE A 23 6.26 -9.96 -6.31
C ILE A 23 5.33 -11.14 -6.59
N LEU A 24 4.85 -11.28 -7.82
CA LEU A 24 3.96 -12.39 -8.18
C LEU A 24 4.69 -13.73 -8.09
N ALA A 25 5.93 -13.79 -8.61
CA ALA A 25 6.78 -14.97 -8.56
C ALA A 25 7.02 -15.46 -7.12
N THR A 26 7.48 -14.56 -6.25
CA THR A 26 7.81 -14.93 -4.87
C THR A 26 6.57 -15.20 -4.03
N THR A 27 5.51 -14.40 -4.16
CA THR A 27 4.26 -14.64 -3.43
C THR A 27 3.56 -15.90 -3.92
N ALA A 28 3.57 -16.25 -5.22
CA ALA A 28 2.96 -17.50 -5.74
C ALA A 28 3.42 -18.73 -4.96
N ASN A 29 4.69 -18.76 -4.56
CA ASN A 29 5.22 -19.84 -3.76
C ASN A 29 4.54 -19.93 -2.38
N VAL A 30 4.26 -18.80 -1.74
CA VAL A 30 3.58 -18.73 -0.45
C VAL A 30 2.19 -19.35 -0.54
N ILE A 31 1.32 -18.88 -1.44
CA ILE A 31 -0.08 -19.39 -1.52
C ILE A 31 -0.15 -20.84 -1.98
N GLN A 32 0.82 -21.34 -2.75
CA GLN A 32 0.88 -22.76 -3.10
C GLN A 32 1.20 -23.67 -1.91
N HIS A 33 1.81 -23.13 -0.85
CA HIS A 33 2.22 -23.85 0.36
C HIS A 33 1.55 -23.31 1.62
N ALA A 34 0.53 -22.47 1.46
CA ALA A 34 -0.20 -21.82 2.55
C ALA A 34 -0.99 -22.85 3.37
N GLN A 35 -1.05 -22.62 4.69
CA GLN A 35 -1.73 -23.50 5.65
C GLN A 35 -2.88 -22.78 6.36
N PHE A 36 -2.82 -21.46 6.46
CA PHE A 36 -3.72 -20.62 7.24
C PHE A 36 -4.66 -19.80 6.37
N VAL A 37 -4.33 -19.56 5.11
CA VAL A 37 -5.15 -18.76 4.18
C VAL A 37 -5.39 -19.51 2.88
N THR A 38 -6.64 -19.47 2.40
CA THR A 38 -7.03 -20.04 1.11
C THR A 38 -7.84 -19.06 0.29
N LEU A 39 -7.76 -19.19 -1.05
CA LEU A 39 -8.54 -18.40 -2.00
C LEU A 39 -9.70 -19.21 -2.56
N ASP A 40 -10.89 -18.62 -2.60
CA ASP A 40 -12.06 -19.20 -3.26
C ASP A 40 -12.21 -18.68 -4.70
N LEU A 41 -11.75 -19.49 -5.67
CA LEU A 41 -11.79 -19.20 -7.10
C LEU A 41 -13.23 -19.11 -7.65
N ARG A 42 -14.20 -19.79 -7.03
CA ARG A 42 -15.60 -19.67 -7.44
C ARG A 42 -16.14 -18.31 -7.01
N ARG A 43 -15.85 -17.88 -5.78
CA ARG A 43 -16.20 -16.55 -5.28
C ARG A 43 -15.54 -15.45 -6.08
N ILE A 44 -14.27 -15.61 -6.49
CA ILE A 44 -13.59 -14.64 -7.38
C ILE A 44 -14.39 -14.46 -8.68
N ARG A 45 -14.80 -15.54 -9.35
CA ARG A 45 -15.61 -15.46 -10.58
C ARG A 45 -16.98 -14.82 -10.34
N THR A 46 -17.65 -15.17 -9.24
CA THR A 46 -18.93 -14.57 -8.88
C THR A 46 -18.79 -13.06 -8.63
N VAL A 47 -17.78 -12.65 -7.87
CA VAL A 47 -17.52 -11.22 -7.58
C VAL A 47 -17.15 -10.49 -8.86
N ALA A 48 -16.29 -11.05 -9.71
CA ALA A 48 -15.95 -10.48 -11.02
C ALA A 48 -17.20 -10.23 -11.87
N ARG A 49 -18.11 -11.22 -11.96
CA ARG A 49 -19.38 -11.07 -12.67
C ARG A 49 -20.27 -9.99 -12.05
N VAL A 50 -20.35 -9.88 -10.73
CA VAL A 50 -21.15 -8.82 -10.09
C VAL A 50 -20.56 -7.43 -10.35
N LEU A 51 -19.24 -7.31 -10.23
CA LEU A 51 -18.51 -6.07 -10.48
C LEU A 51 -18.56 -5.67 -11.96
N SER A 52 -18.71 -6.60 -12.91
CA SER A 52 -18.83 -6.23 -14.33
C SER A 52 -20.19 -5.62 -14.70
N LEU A 53 -21.24 -5.87 -13.90
CA LEU A 53 -22.59 -5.35 -14.10
C LEU A 53 -22.74 -3.86 -13.75
N ARG A 54 -21.76 -3.26 -13.06
CA ARG A 54 -21.78 -1.84 -12.69
C ARG A 54 -20.41 -1.22 -12.95
N PRO A 55 -20.32 0.11 -13.13
CA PRO A 55 -19.02 0.77 -13.13
C PRO A 55 -18.28 0.47 -11.83
N VAL A 56 -16.99 0.16 -11.93
CA VAL A 56 -16.06 0.10 -10.79
C VAL A 56 -15.46 1.50 -10.66
N PRO A 57 -15.92 2.35 -9.73
CA PRO A 57 -15.43 3.71 -9.62
C PRO A 57 -13.99 3.66 -9.10
N VAL A 58 -13.03 3.90 -9.98
CA VAL A 58 -11.64 4.15 -9.58
C VAL A 58 -11.59 5.56 -9.01
N PRO A 59 -11.28 5.75 -7.72
CA PRO A 59 -11.23 7.08 -7.14
C PRO A 59 -10.06 7.87 -7.76
N GLY A 60 -10.28 9.17 -7.98
CA GLY A 60 -9.21 10.09 -8.34
C GLY A 60 -8.40 10.54 -7.13
N TRP A 61 -7.30 11.25 -7.37
CA TRP A 61 -6.50 11.85 -6.31
C TRP A 61 -7.31 12.87 -5.50
N ASN A 62 -7.26 12.76 -4.17
CA ASN A 62 -8.01 13.64 -3.30
C ASN A 62 -7.21 14.92 -2.98
N PHE A 63 -7.45 15.99 -3.72
CA PHE A 63 -6.79 17.28 -3.52
C PHE A 63 -7.23 18.03 -2.25
N GLU A 64 -8.29 17.60 -1.57
CA GLU A 64 -8.71 18.20 -0.29
C GLU A 64 -7.69 17.91 0.81
N TYR A 65 -7.23 16.67 0.92
CA TYR A 65 -6.34 16.22 1.99
C TYR A 65 -4.87 16.13 1.60
N HIS A 66 -4.58 16.00 0.31
CA HIS A 66 -3.20 15.95 -0.18
C HIS A 66 -2.68 17.32 -0.60
N PHE A 67 -1.42 17.58 -0.29
CA PHE A 67 -0.71 18.73 -0.83
C PHE A 67 -0.44 18.48 -2.32
N CYS A 68 -0.73 19.47 -3.16
CA CYS A 68 -0.34 19.46 -4.56
C CYS A 68 -0.26 20.91 -5.07
N ASP A 69 0.93 21.30 -5.51
CA ASP A 69 1.21 22.56 -6.19
C ASP A 69 1.73 22.34 -7.63
N GLY A 70 1.79 21.08 -8.09
CA GLY A 70 2.25 20.71 -9.42
C GLY A 70 3.76 20.87 -9.65
N THR A 71 4.53 21.18 -8.62
CA THR A 71 5.99 21.35 -8.65
C THR A 71 6.72 20.16 -8.02
N ALA A 72 8.06 20.20 -7.98
CA ALA A 72 8.88 19.21 -7.28
C ALA A 72 8.55 19.09 -5.78
N ARG A 73 7.93 20.11 -5.16
CA ARG A 73 7.44 20.01 -3.77
C ARG A 73 6.32 18.99 -3.63
N THR A 74 5.47 18.84 -4.65
CA THR A 74 4.46 17.78 -4.68
C THR A 74 5.10 16.40 -4.67
N VAL A 75 6.18 16.20 -5.43
CA VAL A 75 6.96 14.95 -5.41
C VAL A 75 7.51 14.69 -4.01
N MET A 76 8.15 15.68 -3.41
CA MET A 76 8.75 15.54 -2.07
C MET A 76 7.71 15.26 -0.98
N TYR A 77 6.54 15.90 -1.06
CA TYR A 77 5.40 15.60 -0.19
C TYR A 77 4.95 14.14 -0.32
N VAL A 78 4.81 13.61 -1.54
CA VAL A 78 4.38 12.22 -1.78
C VAL A 78 5.40 11.23 -1.20
N PHE A 79 6.71 11.47 -1.39
CA PHE A 79 7.76 10.68 -0.75
C PHE A 79 7.66 10.68 0.78
N LEU A 80 7.46 11.85 1.39
CA LEU A 80 7.30 11.98 2.84
C LEU A 80 6.03 11.28 3.33
N LEU A 81 4.91 11.44 2.62
CA LEU A 81 3.65 10.78 2.93
C LEU A 81 3.82 9.26 2.98
N ASP A 82 4.40 8.68 1.92
CA ASP A 82 4.58 7.24 1.84
C ASP A 82 5.65 6.70 2.76
N ALA A 83 6.67 7.49 3.09
CA ALA A 83 7.64 7.17 4.13
C ALA A 83 7.00 7.03 5.53
N LEU A 84 5.77 7.53 5.73
CA LEU A 84 5.03 7.51 7.01
C LEU A 84 3.70 6.72 6.96
N ASN A 85 3.34 6.17 5.79
CA ASN A 85 2.06 5.52 5.49
C ASN A 85 1.98 4.04 5.96
N PHE A 86 1.91 3.83 7.27
CA PHE A 86 1.83 2.48 7.88
C PHE A 86 1.16 2.43 9.27
N SER A 87 0.54 1.30 9.63
CA SER A 87 0.18 0.94 11.02
C SER A 87 -0.65 1.97 11.81
N PHE A 88 -1.74 2.47 11.23
CA PHE A 88 -2.62 3.46 11.87
C PHE A 88 -3.57 2.91 12.93
N TRP A 89 -3.64 1.59 13.11
CA TRP A 89 -4.57 0.98 14.06
C TRP A 89 -4.08 1.18 15.51
N GLY A 90 -5.03 1.46 16.41
CA GLY A 90 -4.82 1.71 17.84
C GLY A 90 -6.16 1.70 18.59
N ASP A 91 -6.11 1.75 19.92
CA ASP A 91 -7.28 1.88 20.77
C ASP A 91 -6.93 2.80 21.98
N PRO A 92 -7.33 4.09 21.97
CA PRO A 92 -8.10 4.75 20.91
C PRO A 92 -7.30 4.88 19.60
N LYS A 93 -8.01 5.05 18.48
CA LYS A 93 -7.39 5.30 17.17
C LYS A 93 -6.84 6.72 17.12
N TRP A 94 -5.68 6.89 16.47
CA TRP A 94 -5.09 8.20 16.22
C TRP A 94 -5.92 9.00 15.21
N CYS A 95 -6.31 10.20 15.63
CA CYS A 95 -7.13 11.16 14.89
C CYS A 95 -6.55 12.56 14.99
N VAL A 96 -6.77 13.37 13.94
CA VAL A 96 -6.36 14.78 13.88
C VAL A 96 -7.59 15.63 13.59
N GLN A 97 -7.74 16.72 14.33
CA GLN A 97 -8.78 17.71 14.05
C GLN A 97 -8.56 18.34 12.67
N TYR A 98 -9.60 18.33 11.85
CA TYR A 98 -9.61 18.96 10.53
C TYR A 98 -10.89 19.76 10.33
N VAL A 99 -10.84 20.78 9.45
CA VAL A 99 -11.79 21.90 9.32
C VAL A 99 -13.25 21.54 9.62
N ARG A 100 -13.76 20.44 9.05
CA ARG A 100 -15.17 20.02 9.14
C ARG A 100 -15.43 18.80 10.03
N SER A 101 -14.40 18.01 10.32
CA SER A 101 -14.51 16.78 11.11
C SER A 101 -13.12 16.25 11.47
N ASP A 102 -13.05 15.45 12.53
CA ASP A 102 -11.84 14.68 12.82
C ASP A 102 -11.55 13.70 11.68
N LEU A 103 -10.30 13.69 11.23
CA LEU A 103 -9.78 12.68 10.31
C LEU A 103 -9.03 11.62 11.11
N ASP A 104 -8.98 10.41 10.58
CA ASP A 104 -8.20 9.32 11.16
C ASP A 104 -7.31 8.63 10.13
N GLY A 105 -6.37 7.82 10.63
CA GLY A 105 -5.50 6.97 9.82
C GLY A 105 -4.80 7.69 8.66
N TYR A 106 -4.91 7.13 7.46
CA TYR A 106 -4.26 7.67 6.25
C TYR A 106 -4.69 9.12 5.96
N TRP A 107 -5.99 9.41 6.03
CA TRP A 107 -6.50 10.76 5.74
C TRP A 107 -5.98 11.79 6.73
N ALA A 108 -5.87 11.42 8.01
CA ALA A 108 -5.26 12.30 9.02
C ALA A 108 -3.78 12.56 8.75
N LEU A 109 -3.02 11.55 8.32
CA LEU A 109 -1.61 11.72 7.97
C LEU A 109 -1.43 12.66 6.77
N ALA A 110 -2.17 12.41 5.67
CA ALA A 110 -2.14 13.24 4.48
C ALA A 110 -2.42 14.71 4.80
N ALA A 111 -3.50 14.97 5.54
CA ALA A 111 -3.91 16.31 5.94
C ALA A 111 -2.93 16.98 6.90
N ALA A 112 -2.35 16.24 7.85
CA ALA A 112 -1.38 16.78 8.81
C ALA A 112 -0.08 17.23 8.10
N LEU A 113 0.43 16.42 7.18
CA LEU A 113 1.61 16.75 6.38
C LEU A 113 1.33 17.89 5.39
N LYS A 114 0.14 17.90 4.76
CA LYS A 114 -0.28 19.00 3.88
C LYS A 114 -0.25 20.33 4.61
N ARG A 115 -0.86 20.37 5.79
CA ARG A 115 -0.89 21.56 6.65
C ARG A 115 0.52 22.04 7.04
N ALA A 116 1.48 21.12 7.23
CA ALA A 116 2.87 21.50 7.49
C ALA A 116 3.53 22.11 6.25
N ALA A 117 3.38 21.48 5.08
CA ALA A 117 3.91 21.96 3.81
C ALA A 117 3.32 23.31 3.35
N GLU A 118 2.06 23.60 3.69
CA GLU A 118 1.41 24.87 3.38
C GLU A 118 1.84 26.01 4.33
N ARG A 119 2.17 25.68 5.58
CA ARG A 119 2.58 26.68 6.59
C ARG A 119 4.04 27.09 6.46
N ASP A 120 4.90 26.16 6.07
CA ASP A 120 6.33 26.38 5.95
C ASP A 120 6.82 25.71 4.66
N ALA A 121 7.25 26.54 3.70
CA ALA A 121 7.73 26.04 2.43
C ALA A 121 8.98 25.15 2.58
N SER A 122 9.81 25.45 3.58
CA SER A 122 11.07 24.77 3.85
C SER A 122 10.88 23.43 4.57
N PHE A 123 9.68 23.13 5.08
CA PHE A 123 9.39 21.85 5.75
C PHE A 123 9.69 20.64 4.85
N LEU A 124 9.52 20.78 3.54
CA LEU A 124 9.78 19.71 2.58
C LEU A 124 11.23 19.66 2.09
N ASP A 125 12.12 20.54 2.53
CA ASP A 125 13.51 20.50 2.10
C ASP A 125 14.22 19.26 2.66
N ALA A 126 14.97 18.55 1.81
CA ALA A 126 15.66 17.32 2.22
C ALA A 126 16.62 17.54 3.41
N GLU A 127 17.30 18.68 3.45
CA GLU A 127 18.16 19.08 4.58
C GLU A 127 17.37 19.22 5.88
N ASN A 128 16.21 19.87 5.83
CA ASN A 128 15.36 20.07 7.00
C ASN A 128 14.74 18.76 7.47
N LEU A 129 14.39 17.84 6.56
CA LEU A 129 13.96 16.49 6.94
C LEU A 129 15.09 15.67 7.57
N ALA A 130 16.31 15.76 7.02
CA ALA A 130 17.48 15.05 7.53
C ALA A 130 17.83 15.45 8.97
N ALA A 131 17.64 16.74 9.30
CA ALA A 131 17.90 17.33 10.60
C ALA A 131 16.64 17.49 11.48
N LEU A 132 15.48 16.96 11.05
CA LEU A 132 14.20 17.23 11.72
C LEU A 132 14.23 16.73 13.17
N ALA A 133 13.99 17.64 14.11
CA ALA A 133 13.84 17.30 15.52
C ALA A 133 12.54 16.50 15.76
N PRO A 134 12.55 15.48 16.65
CA PRO A 134 11.35 14.68 16.92
C PRO A 134 10.20 15.56 17.46
N GLU A 135 10.47 16.62 18.21
CA GLU A 135 9.46 17.55 18.73
C GLU A 135 8.73 18.29 17.61
N THR A 136 9.43 18.59 16.52
CA THR A 136 8.82 19.21 15.34
C THR A 136 7.89 18.25 14.63
N LEU A 137 8.30 16.99 14.43
CA LEU A 137 7.42 15.97 13.86
C LEU A 137 6.21 15.68 14.77
N ALA A 138 6.41 15.64 16.09
CA ALA A 138 5.33 15.45 17.06
C ALA A 138 4.29 16.59 16.97
N ARG A 139 4.74 17.83 16.74
CA ARG A 139 3.86 18.98 16.52
C ARG A 139 3.08 18.87 15.21
N VAL A 140 3.72 18.41 14.14
CA VAL A 140 3.07 18.19 12.83
C VAL A 140 1.99 17.12 12.93
N LEU A 141 2.32 15.99 13.56
CA LEU A 141 1.46 14.80 13.72
C LEU A 141 0.62 14.82 15.00
N ARG A 142 0.47 15.97 15.64
CA ARG A 142 -0.30 16.10 16.89
C ARG A 142 -1.76 15.69 16.66
N GLY A 143 -2.18 14.64 17.37
CA GLY A 143 -3.55 14.13 17.36
C GLY A 143 -4.13 14.00 18.76
N ASN A 144 -5.25 13.29 18.87
CA ASN A 144 -5.89 12.94 20.15
C ASN A 144 -5.02 12.03 21.05
N VAL A 145 -4.19 11.19 20.44
CA VAL A 145 -3.14 10.38 21.08
C VAL A 145 -1.85 10.47 20.26
N GLU A 146 -0.77 9.81 20.71
CA GLU A 146 0.42 9.66 19.88
C GLU A 146 0.14 8.69 18.71
N ILE A 147 0.63 9.04 17.51
CA ILE A 147 0.53 8.15 16.35
C ILE A 147 1.36 6.88 16.62
N PRO A 148 0.81 5.66 16.43
CA PRO A 148 1.55 4.43 16.74
C PRO A 148 2.83 4.33 15.92
N LEU A 149 3.97 3.91 16.47
CA LEU A 149 5.28 3.90 15.79
C LEU A 149 5.79 5.30 15.42
N PHE A 150 5.70 6.24 16.36
CA PHE A 150 6.17 7.61 16.17
C PHE A 150 7.70 7.67 15.96
N VAL A 151 8.47 6.95 16.76
CA VAL A 151 9.95 6.94 16.67
C VAL A 151 10.41 6.40 15.31
N GLU A 152 9.78 5.35 14.80
CA GLU A 152 10.06 4.78 13.49
C GLU A 152 9.70 5.75 12.37
N ARG A 153 8.57 6.47 12.50
CA ARG A 153 8.21 7.54 11.57
C ARG A 153 9.27 8.63 11.52
N TRP A 154 9.69 9.11 12.68
CA TRP A 154 10.74 10.11 12.77
C TRP A 154 12.05 9.63 12.12
N ARG A 155 12.46 8.38 12.38
CA ARG A 155 13.62 7.77 11.73
C ARG A 155 13.48 7.70 10.21
N ASN A 156 12.29 7.34 9.70
CA ASN A 156 12.04 7.32 8.26
C ASN A 156 12.12 8.72 7.63
N VAL A 157 11.67 9.78 8.33
CA VAL A 157 11.83 11.16 7.85
C VAL A 157 13.31 11.52 7.71
N GLN A 158 14.10 11.25 8.75
CA GLN A 158 15.53 11.56 8.73
C GLN A 158 16.29 10.72 7.69
N GLU A 159 15.94 9.44 7.54
CA GLU A 159 16.47 8.58 6.49
C GLU A 159 16.19 9.17 5.10
N LEU A 160 14.94 9.48 4.80
CA LEU A 160 14.53 10.05 3.52
C LEU A 160 15.31 11.34 3.21
N GLY A 161 15.37 12.27 4.17
CA GLY A 161 16.10 13.52 4.02
C GLY A 161 17.58 13.31 3.73
N ARG A 162 18.26 12.45 4.51
CA ARG A 162 19.68 12.11 4.31
C ARG A 162 19.94 11.49 2.94
N VAL A 163 19.15 10.49 2.56
CA VAL A 163 19.30 9.81 1.26
C VAL A 163 19.14 10.79 0.11
N LEU A 164 18.10 11.63 0.15
CA LEU A 164 17.86 12.62 -0.91
C LEU A 164 18.96 13.66 -0.98
N ARG A 165 19.43 14.17 0.17
CA ARG A 165 20.56 15.10 0.25
C ARG A 165 21.83 14.49 -0.34
N ASP A 166 22.22 13.32 0.16
CA ASP A 166 23.54 12.72 -0.07
C ASP A 166 23.65 12.10 -1.48
N HIS A 167 22.54 11.58 -2.04
CA HIS A 167 22.56 10.83 -3.31
C HIS A 167 21.77 11.47 -4.45
N PHE A 168 20.87 12.41 -4.15
CA PHE A 168 19.99 13.03 -5.15
C PHE A 168 20.05 14.57 -5.12
N GLY A 169 21.07 15.13 -4.46
CA GLY A 169 21.31 16.57 -4.34
C GLY A 169 20.09 17.33 -3.81
N GLY A 170 19.41 16.73 -2.83
CA GLY A 170 18.25 17.27 -2.13
C GLY A 170 16.91 17.15 -2.86
N SER A 171 16.85 16.52 -4.04
CA SER A 171 15.65 16.50 -4.88
C SER A 171 15.02 15.11 -5.02
N ALA A 172 13.81 14.92 -4.48
CA ALA A 172 13.02 13.71 -4.74
C ALA A 172 12.64 13.56 -6.22
N ALA A 173 12.44 14.68 -6.93
CA ALA A 173 12.17 14.69 -8.37
C ALA A 173 13.30 14.04 -9.17
N ARG A 174 14.57 14.29 -8.79
CA ARG A 174 15.73 13.64 -9.45
C ARG A 174 15.73 12.12 -9.29
N LEU A 175 15.28 11.62 -8.14
CA LEU A 175 15.13 10.16 -7.94
C LEU A 175 14.07 9.61 -8.91
N VAL A 176 12.92 10.27 -9.04
CA VAL A 176 11.87 9.88 -9.98
C VAL A 176 12.37 9.93 -11.44
N GLU A 177 13.11 10.97 -11.81
CA GLU A 177 13.68 11.13 -13.15
C GLU A 177 14.68 10.01 -13.50
N GLN A 178 15.45 9.50 -12.52
CA GLN A 178 16.33 8.35 -12.73
C GLN A 178 15.56 7.05 -13.05
N ALA A 179 14.28 6.95 -12.68
CA ALA A 179 13.45 5.82 -13.07
C ALA A 179 12.98 5.90 -14.53
N ASN A 180 13.20 7.02 -15.23
CA ASN A 180 12.90 7.20 -16.66
C ASN A 180 11.46 6.79 -17.06
N GLY A 181 10.48 7.16 -16.23
CA GLY A 181 9.08 6.82 -16.45
C GLY A 181 8.73 5.33 -16.24
N ASP A 182 9.61 4.53 -15.65
CA ASP A 182 9.34 3.13 -15.27
C ASP A 182 8.95 3.06 -13.78
N ALA A 183 7.70 2.69 -13.51
CA ALA A 183 7.13 2.58 -12.17
C ALA A 183 7.78 1.48 -11.32
N ALA A 184 8.12 0.35 -11.94
CA ALA A 184 8.78 -0.76 -11.25
C ALA A 184 10.24 -0.41 -10.93
N GLN A 185 10.93 0.26 -11.85
CA GLN A 185 12.27 0.77 -11.61
C GLN A 185 12.27 1.82 -10.50
N LEU A 186 11.29 2.72 -10.45
CA LEU A 186 11.14 3.67 -9.34
C LEU A 186 11.00 2.92 -8.00
N ALA A 187 10.08 1.95 -7.92
CA ALA A 187 9.89 1.17 -6.71
C ALA A 187 11.18 0.45 -6.28
N ARG A 188 11.93 -0.10 -7.23
CA ARG A 188 13.23 -0.75 -6.99
C ARG A 188 14.28 0.24 -6.49
N LEU A 189 14.44 1.38 -7.16
CA LEU A 189 15.40 2.42 -6.76
C LEU A 189 15.12 2.92 -5.35
N VAL A 190 13.86 3.20 -5.01
CA VAL A 190 13.50 3.67 -3.67
C VAL A 190 13.76 2.60 -2.62
N ALA A 191 13.36 1.35 -2.88
CA ALA A 191 13.62 0.24 -1.95
C ALA A 191 15.13 -0.02 -1.74
N GLN A 192 15.97 0.22 -2.75
CA GLN A 192 17.42 0.07 -2.65
C GLN A 192 18.09 1.19 -1.85
N ASN A 193 17.56 2.42 -1.93
CA ASN A 193 18.19 3.58 -1.31
C ASN A 193 17.58 3.95 0.05
N VAL A 194 16.31 3.64 0.28
CA VAL A 194 15.57 3.99 1.51
C VAL A 194 15.09 2.70 2.17
N SER A 195 15.76 2.26 3.23
CA SER A 195 15.57 0.93 3.82
C SER A 195 14.14 0.69 4.30
N SER A 196 13.45 1.73 4.76
CA SER A 196 12.07 1.63 5.21
C SER A 196 11.08 1.25 4.08
N PHE A 197 11.46 1.42 2.80
CA PHE A 197 10.68 0.98 1.64
C PHE A 197 11.01 -0.46 1.19
N ASN A 198 12.08 -1.07 1.71
CA ASN A 198 12.54 -2.43 1.36
C ASN A 198 11.72 -3.53 2.06
N ASP A 199 10.44 -3.62 1.71
CA ASP A 199 9.49 -4.58 2.26
C ASP A 199 9.66 -5.98 1.64
N THR A 200 10.61 -6.72 2.21
CA THR A 200 10.92 -8.12 1.90
C THR A 200 10.95 -8.98 3.18
N THR A 201 10.72 -10.29 3.05
CA THR A 201 10.68 -11.22 4.18
C THR A 201 11.06 -12.65 3.75
N LEU A 202 11.07 -13.60 4.69
CA LEU A 202 11.34 -15.02 4.43
C LEU A 202 10.14 -15.89 4.80
N TYR A 203 9.69 -16.71 3.84
CA TYR A 203 8.69 -17.74 4.07
C TYR A 203 9.27 -19.12 3.75
N LYS A 204 9.35 -19.98 4.78
CA LYS A 204 9.91 -21.34 4.66
C LYS A 204 11.29 -21.35 3.96
N GLY A 205 12.14 -20.40 4.34
CA GLY A 205 13.51 -20.25 3.82
C GLY A 205 13.63 -19.60 2.44
N ARG A 206 12.54 -19.08 1.87
CA ARG A 206 12.53 -18.40 0.56
C ARG A 206 12.17 -16.94 0.69
N ALA A 207 12.86 -16.08 -0.06
CA ALA A 207 12.56 -14.65 -0.10
C ALA A 207 11.15 -14.38 -0.65
N VAL A 208 10.48 -13.40 -0.06
CA VAL A 208 9.16 -12.91 -0.47
C VAL A 208 9.22 -11.40 -0.58
N ASN A 209 8.85 -10.87 -1.74
CA ASN A 209 8.83 -9.45 -2.03
C ASN A 209 7.39 -8.93 -1.92
N PHE A 210 7.23 -7.79 -1.24
CA PHE A 210 5.96 -7.06 -1.23
C PHE A 210 6.12 -5.62 -1.71
N PHE A 211 7.24 -4.96 -1.35
CA PHE A 211 7.55 -3.58 -1.75
C PHE A 211 6.36 -2.61 -1.62
N LYS A 212 5.49 -2.80 -0.62
CA LYS A 212 4.15 -2.19 -0.58
C LYS A 212 4.22 -0.68 -0.77
N ARG A 213 5.01 0.01 0.06
CA ARG A 213 5.10 1.48 0.03
C ARG A 213 5.89 2.00 -1.16
N ALA A 214 6.84 1.21 -1.68
CA ALA A 214 7.57 1.57 -2.89
C ALA A 214 6.68 1.53 -4.14
N GLN A 215 5.76 0.57 -4.20
CA GLN A 215 4.74 0.51 -5.24
C GLN A 215 3.68 1.62 -5.08
N ILE A 216 3.24 1.89 -3.84
CA ILE A 216 2.30 3.00 -3.57
C ILE A 216 2.88 4.32 -4.06
N LEU A 217 4.16 4.59 -3.80
CA LEU A 217 4.80 5.81 -4.24
C LEU A 217 4.62 6.10 -5.73
N ALA A 218 4.81 5.09 -6.58
CA ALA A 218 4.56 5.22 -8.01
C ALA A 218 3.07 5.47 -8.33
N GLY A 219 2.17 4.78 -7.62
CA GLY A 219 0.72 5.01 -7.72
C GLY A 219 0.30 6.42 -7.31
N ASP A 220 0.83 6.94 -6.20
CA ASP A 220 0.50 8.25 -5.66
C ASP A 220 1.10 9.38 -6.50
N LEU A 221 2.29 9.19 -7.08
CA LEU A 221 2.83 10.10 -8.10
C LEU A 221 1.97 10.10 -9.37
N TYR A 222 1.54 8.92 -9.85
CA TYR A 222 0.61 8.85 -10.98
C TYR A 222 -0.70 9.59 -10.67
N GLY A 223 -1.28 9.36 -9.49
CA GLY A 223 -2.52 10.02 -9.06
C GLY A 223 -2.38 11.54 -8.92
N SER A 224 -1.33 12.00 -8.23
CA SER A 224 -1.10 13.43 -7.95
C SER A 224 -0.81 14.27 -9.20
N PHE A 225 -0.20 13.67 -10.23
CA PHE A 225 0.08 14.34 -11.51
C PHE A 225 -0.83 13.89 -12.66
N GLY A 226 -1.85 13.07 -12.40
CA GLY A 226 -2.80 12.63 -13.42
C GLY A 226 -2.18 11.85 -14.59
N GLY A 227 -1.07 11.14 -14.36
CA GLY A 227 -0.32 10.45 -15.42
C GLY A 227 0.57 11.35 -16.27
N GLU A 228 0.81 12.59 -15.88
CA GLU A 228 1.73 13.53 -16.53
C GLU A 228 2.98 13.79 -15.68
N LYS A 229 3.98 14.49 -16.24
CA LYS A 229 5.22 14.90 -15.53
C LYS A 229 5.87 13.74 -14.76
N TRP A 230 6.09 13.89 -13.44
CA TRP A 230 6.66 12.87 -12.56
C TRP A 230 5.72 11.69 -12.25
N GLY A 231 4.47 11.74 -12.73
CA GLY A 231 3.53 10.62 -12.71
C GLY A 231 3.39 9.89 -14.05
N ALA A 232 4.12 10.30 -15.09
CA ALA A 232 4.03 9.73 -16.44
C ALA A 232 4.73 8.38 -16.56
N PHE A 233 4.13 7.34 -15.97
CA PHE A 233 4.67 5.97 -16.03
C PHE A 233 4.11 5.17 -17.20
N HIS A 234 4.97 4.54 -17.99
CA HIS A 234 4.56 3.72 -19.14
C HIS A 234 4.18 2.27 -18.76
N ASN A 235 4.52 1.84 -17.54
CA ASN A 235 4.32 0.48 -17.06
C ASN A 235 3.67 0.41 -15.67
N LEU A 236 2.82 1.37 -15.30
CA LEU A 236 2.07 1.34 -14.04
C LEU A 236 1.26 0.03 -13.87
N GLN A 237 0.81 -0.55 -15.00
CA GLN A 237 0.13 -1.85 -15.03
C GLN A 237 0.97 -3.03 -14.57
N ASP A 238 2.30 -2.91 -14.49
CA ASP A 238 3.20 -3.96 -14.05
C ASP A 238 3.33 -4.04 -12.52
N LEU A 239 2.84 -3.02 -11.80
CA LEU A 239 2.70 -3.06 -10.34
C LEU A 239 1.56 -3.99 -9.89
N THR A 240 1.64 -4.46 -8.65
CA THR A 240 0.60 -5.30 -8.01
C THR A 240 -0.28 -4.47 -7.08
N ALA A 241 -1.31 -5.10 -6.51
CA ALA A 241 -2.00 -4.52 -5.36
C ALA A 241 -1.05 -4.35 -4.17
N PHE A 242 -1.33 -3.38 -3.31
CA PHE A 242 -0.45 -2.94 -2.25
C PHE A 242 -0.74 -3.72 -0.96
N ALA A 243 0.17 -4.62 -0.58
CA ALA A 243 0.02 -5.62 0.49
C ALA A 243 -0.25 -5.06 1.91
N ASP A 244 -1.47 -4.57 2.18
CA ASP A 244 -1.91 -3.93 3.44
C ASP A 244 -2.88 -4.77 4.30
N TYR A 245 -3.45 -4.17 5.36
CA TYR A 245 -4.44 -4.82 6.23
C TYR A 245 -5.91 -4.57 5.86
N LYS A 246 -6.23 -3.60 4.99
CA LYS A 246 -7.60 -3.23 4.61
C LYS A 246 -8.14 -4.09 3.48
N LEU A 247 -7.35 -4.35 2.44
CA LEU A 247 -7.77 -5.19 1.33
C LEU A 247 -8.10 -6.63 1.76
N PRO A 248 -7.30 -7.31 2.61
CA PRO A 248 -7.67 -8.62 3.12
C PRO A 248 -8.99 -8.62 3.89
N GLN A 249 -9.33 -7.51 4.56
CA GLN A 249 -10.58 -7.37 5.32
C GLN A 249 -11.80 -7.44 4.40
N ILE A 250 -11.81 -6.64 3.33
CA ILE A 250 -12.92 -6.60 2.38
C ILE A 250 -12.98 -7.86 1.53
N LEU A 251 -11.83 -8.40 1.10
CA LEU A 251 -11.78 -9.66 0.35
C LEU A 251 -12.27 -10.85 1.19
N ARG A 252 -12.02 -10.84 2.50
CA ARG A 252 -12.62 -11.80 3.44
C ARG A 252 -14.13 -11.60 3.57
N ALA A 253 -14.60 -10.35 3.64
CA ALA A 253 -16.04 -10.06 3.68
C ALA A 253 -16.77 -10.52 2.41
N TRP A 254 -16.10 -10.49 1.26
CA TRP A 254 -16.62 -11.01 -0.02
C TRP A 254 -16.48 -12.54 -0.15
N GLY A 255 -15.87 -13.22 0.82
CA GLY A 255 -15.63 -14.65 0.80
C GLY A 255 -14.54 -15.11 -0.17
N ILE A 256 -13.74 -14.18 -0.72
CA ILE A 256 -12.61 -14.49 -1.60
C ILE A 256 -11.44 -15.06 -0.77
N LEU A 257 -11.08 -14.39 0.33
CA LEU A 257 -10.10 -14.88 1.29
C LEU A 257 -10.79 -15.66 2.42
N ASN A 258 -10.30 -16.87 2.70
CA ASN A 258 -10.79 -17.70 3.80
C ASN A 258 -9.63 -18.04 4.74
N TYR A 259 -9.82 -17.75 6.03
CA TYR A 259 -8.84 -18.06 7.07
C TYR A 259 -9.15 -19.40 7.73
N ALA A 260 -8.11 -20.15 8.06
CA ALA A 260 -8.21 -21.31 8.93
C ALA A 260 -8.83 -20.91 10.28
N PRO A 261 -9.55 -21.83 10.98
CA PRO A 261 -10.33 -21.48 12.17
C PRO A 261 -9.54 -20.76 13.27
N GLU A 262 -8.27 -21.14 13.49
CA GLU A 262 -7.41 -20.49 14.48
C GLU A 262 -7.08 -19.04 14.10
N LEU A 263 -6.60 -18.81 12.87
CA LEU A 263 -6.29 -17.48 12.36
C LEU A 263 -7.54 -16.58 12.35
N ALA A 264 -8.68 -17.12 11.93
CA ALA A 264 -9.96 -16.42 11.96
C ALA A 264 -10.31 -15.95 13.38
N ARG A 265 -10.19 -16.82 14.40
CA ARG A 265 -10.44 -16.46 15.80
C ARG A 265 -9.49 -15.37 16.31
N ARG A 266 -8.20 -15.45 15.98
CA ARG A 266 -7.20 -14.43 16.38
C ARG A 266 -7.53 -13.07 15.80
N VAL A 267 -7.78 -13.01 14.49
CA VAL A 267 -8.14 -11.76 13.79
C VAL A 267 -9.47 -11.21 14.31
N ASP A 268 -10.49 -12.05 14.51
CA ASP A 268 -11.81 -11.61 14.98
C ASP A 268 -11.76 -11.05 16.41
N ARG A 269 -10.87 -11.59 17.25
CA ARG A 269 -10.59 -11.07 18.60
C ARG A 269 -9.60 -9.91 18.61
N LYS A 270 -9.18 -9.41 17.44
CA LYS A 270 -8.20 -8.32 17.27
C LYS A 270 -6.86 -8.60 17.94
N ILE A 271 -6.51 -9.88 18.13
CA ILE A 271 -5.23 -10.31 18.70
C ILE A 271 -4.14 -10.06 17.65
N PRO A 272 -3.08 -9.28 17.95
CA PRO A 272 -2.01 -9.04 17.00
C PRO A 272 -1.35 -10.33 16.50
N LEU A 273 -0.95 -10.31 15.23
CA LEU A 273 -0.07 -11.29 14.62
C LEU A 273 1.37 -10.76 14.69
N ALA A 274 2.34 -11.67 14.81
CA ALA A 274 3.75 -11.29 14.79
C ALA A 274 4.16 -10.93 13.36
N LYS A 275 5.03 -9.92 13.25
CA LYS A 275 5.71 -9.60 11.99
C LYS A 275 6.53 -10.81 11.52
N ASP A 276 6.55 -11.04 10.22
CA ASP A 276 7.19 -12.16 9.52
C ASP A 276 6.66 -13.55 9.92
N SER A 277 5.50 -13.60 10.57
CA SER A 277 4.86 -14.88 10.87
C SER A 277 4.20 -15.47 9.62
N PRO A 278 4.10 -16.82 9.52
CA PRO A 278 3.36 -17.46 8.43
C PRO A 278 1.93 -16.93 8.26
N HIS A 279 1.25 -16.59 9.36
CA HIS A 279 -0.08 -16.00 9.34
C HIS A 279 -0.12 -14.66 8.60
N GLU A 280 0.80 -13.74 8.92
CA GLU A 280 0.89 -12.46 8.22
C GLU A 280 1.24 -12.68 6.74
N ILE A 281 2.32 -13.41 6.47
CA ILE A 281 2.87 -13.54 5.13
C ILE A 281 1.84 -14.19 4.19
N GLU A 282 1.12 -15.21 4.65
CA GLU A 282 0.07 -15.83 3.87
C GLU A 282 -1.13 -14.90 3.62
N ILE A 283 -1.52 -14.07 4.59
CA ILE A 283 -2.58 -13.07 4.38
C ILE A 283 -2.17 -12.09 3.28
N ARG A 284 -0.95 -11.52 3.38
CA ARG A 284 -0.44 -10.53 2.43
C ARG A 284 -0.28 -11.13 1.03
N ALA A 285 0.32 -12.31 0.91
CA ALA A 285 0.48 -13.01 -0.38
C ALA A 285 -0.87 -13.42 -1.00
N ALA A 286 -1.81 -13.92 -0.19
CA ALA A 286 -3.14 -14.26 -0.65
C ALA A 286 -3.92 -13.03 -1.12
N MET A 287 -3.73 -11.87 -0.48
CA MET A 287 -4.34 -10.62 -0.92
C MET A 287 -3.86 -10.22 -2.31
N VAL A 288 -2.55 -10.17 -2.54
CA VAL A 288 -1.98 -9.85 -3.85
C VAL A 288 -2.61 -10.74 -4.91
N TRP A 289 -2.60 -12.05 -4.69
CA TRP A 289 -3.14 -13.00 -5.65
C TRP A 289 -4.66 -12.98 -5.81
N ALA A 290 -5.40 -12.66 -4.77
CA ALA A 290 -6.84 -12.45 -4.87
C ALA A 290 -7.15 -11.29 -5.83
N VAL A 291 -6.41 -10.18 -5.75
CA VAL A 291 -6.58 -9.04 -6.64
C VAL A 291 -6.18 -9.40 -8.07
N GLU A 292 -5.05 -10.07 -8.26
CA GLU A 292 -4.59 -10.50 -9.59
C GLU A 292 -5.57 -11.45 -10.29
N LEU A 293 -6.11 -12.42 -9.55
CA LEU A 293 -7.10 -13.36 -10.07
C LEU A 293 -8.45 -12.68 -10.33
N LEU A 294 -8.82 -11.70 -9.50
CA LEU A 294 -10.06 -10.93 -9.68
C LEU A 294 -9.99 -10.03 -10.90
N ARG A 295 -8.89 -9.28 -11.13
CA ARG A 295 -8.74 -8.49 -12.36
C ARG A 295 -8.71 -9.38 -13.60
N HIS A 296 -8.07 -10.55 -13.53
CA HIS A 296 -8.00 -11.48 -14.65
C HIS A 296 -9.40 -12.02 -14.98
N ALA A 297 -10.21 -12.34 -13.97
CA ALA A 297 -11.60 -12.74 -14.15
C ALA A 297 -12.50 -11.60 -14.66
N LEU A 298 -12.26 -10.35 -14.23
CA LEU A 298 -12.96 -9.16 -14.74
C LEU A 298 -12.67 -8.87 -16.21
N ALA A 299 -11.42 -9.09 -16.64
CA ALA A 299 -11.05 -8.92 -18.04
C ALA A 299 -11.81 -9.88 -18.97
N GLN A 300 -12.24 -11.05 -18.48
CA GLN A 300 -13.12 -11.97 -19.24
C GLN A 300 -14.56 -11.45 -19.42
N HIS A 301 -14.88 -10.32 -18.79
CA HIS A 301 -16.15 -9.61 -18.92
C HIS A 301 -15.95 -8.20 -19.51
N ASP A 302 -14.91 -8.01 -20.33
CA ASP A 302 -14.57 -6.75 -21.01
C ASP A 302 -14.37 -5.56 -20.05
N ARG A 303 -13.94 -5.86 -18.81
CA ARG A 303 -13.58 -4.87 -17.79
C ARG A 303 -12.11 -5.03 -17.44
N VAL A 304 -11.27 -4.28 -18.14
CA VAL A 304 -9.82 -4.28 -17.89
C VAL A 304 -9.49 -3.19 -16.88
N LEU A 305 -8.99 -3.60 -15.71
CA LEU A 305 -8.43 -2.73 -14.68
C LEU A 305 -7.04 -3.24 -14.33
N ASN A 306 -6.09 -2.33 -14.13
CA ASN A 306 -4.79 -2.69 -13.58
C ASN A 306 -4.87 -2.91 -12.06
N SER A 307 -3.82 -3.46 -11.47
CA SER A 307 -3.82 -3.83 -10.05
C SER A 307 -3.88 -2.60 -9.12
N VAL A 308 -3.31 -1.46 -9.52
CA VAL A 308 -3.35 -0.19 -8.77
C VAL A 308 -4.78 0.37 -8.72
N GLN A 309 -5.48 0.38 -9.86
CA GLN A 309 -6.88 0.81 -9.94
C GLN A 309 -7.80 -0.11 -9.13
N MET A 310 -7.55 -1.42 -9.18
CA MET A 310 -8.29 -2.39 -8.38
C MET A 310 -8.01 -2.23 -6.88
N ASP A 311 -6.78 -1.87 -6.50
CA ASP A 311 -6.40 -1.56 -5.12
C ASP A 311 -7.18 -0.36 -4.59
N TRP A 312 -7.13 0.78 -5.29
CA TRP A 312 -7.88 1.99 -4.95
C TRP A 312 -9.38 1.74 -4.86
N PHE A 313 -9.89 1.01 -5.85
CA PHE A 313 -11.04 0.12 -5.79
C PHE A 313 -11.49 -0.33 -4.39
N LEU A 314 -10.77 -1.35 -3.96
CA LEU A 314 -11.02 -2.13 -2.77
C LEU A 314 -10.78 -1.30 -1.50
N TRP A 315 -9.76 -0.47 -1.50
CA TRP A 315 -9.42 0.38 -0.36
C TRP A 315 -10.54 1.38 -0.06
N GLN A 316 -11.04 2.08 -1.08
CA GLN A 316 -12.17 3.01 -0.93
C GLN A 316 -13.43 2.26 -0.49
N SER A 317 -13.70 1.09 -1.09
CA SER A 317 -14.82 0.23 -0.71
C SER A 317 -14.72 -0.24 0.76
N SER A 318 -13.51 -0.40 1.29
CA SER A 318 -13.27 -0.82 2.68
C SER A 318 -13.54 0.29 3.72
N GLN A 319 -13.69 1.54 3.29
CA GLN A 319 -14.07 2.66 4.17
C GLN A 319 -15.56 2.66 4.48
N ALA A 320 -16.38 2.01 3.64
CA ALA A 320 -17.81 1.87 3.90
C ALA A 320 -18.09 0.81 4.98
N THR A 321 -19.18 1.01 5.73
CA THR A 321 -19.63 -0.01 6.69
C THR A 321 -20.35 -1.12 5.93
N ILE A 322 -19.65 -2.22 5.66
CA ILE A 322 -20.23 -3.41 5.02
C ILE A 322 -20.79 -4.34 6.10
N LYS A 323 -22.07 -4.72 5.97
CA LYS A 323 -22.72 -5.65 6.90
C LYS A 323 -21.93 -6.96 7.00
N GLY A 324 -21.61 -7.37 8.22
CA GLY A 324 -20.88 -8.62 8.48
C GLY A 324 -19.37 -8.55 8.26
N MET A 325 -18.81 -7.39 7.91
CA MET A 325 -17.37 -7.20 7.79
C MET A 325 -16.67 -7.45 9.14
N LYS A 326 -15.78 -8.43 9.15
CA LYS A 326 -14.96 -8.79 10.32
C LYS A 326 -13.78 -7.82 10.47
N PRO A 327 -13.12 -7.76 11.64
CA PRO A 327 -11.90 -6.96 11.81
C PRO A 327 -10.79 -7.34 10.83
N TYR A 328 -9.92 -6.39 10.50
CA TYR A 328 -8.67 -6.63 9.80
C TYR A 328 -7.63 -7.29 10.71
N HIS A 329 -6.66 -7.97 10.10
CA HIS A 329 -5.50 -8.50 10.83
C HIS A 329 -4.63 -7.34 11.33
N ARG A 330 -4.04 -7.48 12.51
CA ARG A 330 -3.19 -6.44 13.14
C ARG A 330 -1.78 -6.95 13.26
N VAL A 331 -0.86 -6.31 12.53
CA VAL A 331 0.58 -6.49 12.70
C VAL A 331 1.16 -5.11 12.94
N ARG A 332 2.09 -5.01 13.89
CA ARG A 332 2.79 -3.76 14.18
C ARG A 332 4.07 -3.75 13.34
N THR A 333 4.12 -2.92 12.31
CA THR A 333 5.19 -2.94 11.32
C THR A 333 5.32 -1.59 10.61
N ILE A 334 6.52 -1.29 10.11
CA ILE A 334 6.78 -0.07 9.32
C ILE A 334 6.35 -0.19 7.86
N TYR A 335 5.94 -1.38 7.41
CA TYR A 335 5.73 -1.65 5.99
C TYR A 335 4.29 -1.41 5.49
N TYR A 336 3.28 -1.40 6.38
CA TYR A 336 1.88 -1.15 5.99
C TYR A 336 0.98 -0.79 7.18
#